data_AF-A0A945UV70-F1
#
_entry.id   AF-A0A945UV70-F1
#
_cell.length_a   1.000
_cell.length_b   1.000
_cell.length_c   1.000
_cell.angle_alpha   90.00
_cell.angle_beta   90.00
_cell.angle_gamma   90.00
#
_symmetry.space_group_name_H-M   'P 1'
#
loop_
_entity.id
_entity.type
_entity.pdbx_description
1 polymer ?
#
loop_
_entity_poly.entity_id
_entity_poly.type
_entity_poly.pdbx_seq_one_letter_code
_entity_poly.pdbx_strand_id
1 'polypeptide(L)' 'MIKRQRFLLLFLAAVALVFSGCQNVQPWEKGLLADYTMRADRDAMHDAMSEHIYFSREASSGGRGVGASGCGCN' A
#
# COMPACT_ATOMS: atom_id res chain seq x y z
N MET A 1 31.91 -0.53 -35.73
CA MET A 1 31.74 0.05 -34.38
C MET A 1 30.51 0.96 -34.27
N ILE A 2 30.32 1.91 -35.19
CA ILE A 2 29.18 2.87 -35.19
C ILE A 2 27.78 2.21 -35.18
N LYS A 3 27.56 1.10 -35.89
CA LYS A 3 26.26 0.39 -35.90
C LYS A 3 25.89 -0.20 -34.54
N ARG A 4 26.87 -0.73 -33.80
CA ARG A 4 26.67 -1.32 -32.46
C ARG A 4 26.35 -0.24 -31.43
N GLN A 5 26.96 0.93 -31.58
CA GLN A 5 26.74 2.11 -30.74
C GLN A 5 25.35 2.72 -30.95
N ARG A 6 24.87 2.77 -32.20
CA ARG A 6 23.49 3.18 -32.52
C ARG A 6 22.45 2.23 -31.95
N PHE A 7 22.69 0.92 -32.02
CA PHE A 7 21.81 -0.09 -31.43
C PHE A 7 21.72 0.05 -29.91
N LEU A 8 22.85 0.31 -29.26
CA LEU A 8 22.93 0.53 -27.81
C LEU A 8 22.15 1.78 -27.37
N LEU A 9 22.26 2.88 -28.12
CA LEU A 9 21.52 4.11 -27.86
C LEU A 9 20.00 3.92 -28.04
N LEU A 10 19.57 3.19 -29.07
CA LEU A 10 18.16 2.89 -29.29
C LEU A 10 17.59 2.02 -28.16
N PHE A 11 18.37 1.04 -27.69
CA PHE A 11 17.97 0.19 -26.56
C PHE A 11 17.83 1.00 -25.26
N LEU A 12 18.79 1.88 -24.97
CA LEU A 12 18.74 2.75 -23.79
C LEU A 12 17.54 3.71 -23.82
N ALA A 13 17.23 4.29 -24.98
CA ALA A 13 16.06 5.13 -25.18
C ALA A 13 14.75 4.36 -24.98
N ALA A 14 14.66 3.12 -25.48
CA ALA A 14 13.50 2.26 -25.28
C ALA A 14 13.28 1.92 -23.80
N VAL A 15 14.34 1.61 -23.04
CA VAL A 15 14.26 1.35 -21.60
C VAL A 15 13.79 2.59 -20.84
N ALA A 16 14.28 3.78 -21.18
CA ALA A 16 13.87 5.02 -20.53
C ALA A 16 12.36 5.33 -20.71
N LEU A 17 11.79 5.00 -21.87
CA LEU A 17 10.36 5.18 -22.14
C LEU A 17 9.48 4.30 -21.24
N VAL A 18 9.90 3.05 -20.98
CA VAL A 18 9.15 2.10 -20.13
C VAL A 18 9.07 2.57 -18.67
N PHE A 19 10.10 3.24 -18.16
CA PHE A 19 10.16 3.71 -16.77
C PHE A 19 9.70 5.15 -16.56
N SER A 20 9.17 5.82 -17.59
CA SER A 20 8.74 7.22 -17.51
C SER A 20 7.49 7.47 -16.66
N GLY A 21 6.79 6.41 -16.21
CA GLY A 21 5.55 6.51 -15.43
C GLY A 21 5.70 6.76 -13.93
N CYS A 22 6.92 6.69 -13.37
CA CYS A 22 7.14 6.97 -11.95
C CYS A 22 7.15 8.49 -11.71
N GLN A 23 6.00 9.05 -11.31
CA GLN A 23 5.90 10.45 -10.90
C GLN A 23 5.60 10.56 -9.40
N ASN A 24 6.38 11.38 -8.70
CA ASN A 24 6.10 11.71 -7.30
C ASN A 24 4.98 12.75 -7.26
N VAL A 25 3.82 12.36 -6.71
CA VAL A 25 2.64 13.22 -6.56
C VAL A 25 2.40 13.54 -5.09
N GLN A 26 1.92 14.75 -4.82
CA GLN A 26 1.67 15.20 -3.45
C GLN A 26 0.46 14.44 -2.86
N PRO A 27 0.43 14.17 -1.54
CA PRO A 27 -0.62 13.35 -0.94
C PRO A 27 -2.05 13.79 -1.24
N TRP A 28 -2.30 15.11 -1.30
CA TRP A 28 -3.62 15.67 -1.59
C TRP A 28 -4.03 15.59 -3.07
N GLU A 29 -3.08 15.45 -3.99
CA GLU A 29 -3.35 15.27 -5.42
C GLU A 29 -3.97 13.89 -5.71
N LYS A 30 -3.78 12.92 -4.80
CA LYS A 30 -4.39 11.59 -4.87
C LYS A 30 -5.87 11.59 -4.50
N GLY A 31 -6.38 12.66 -3.87
CA GLY A 31 -7.75 12.74 -3.38
C GLY A 31 -8.80 12.59 -4.47
N LEU A 32 -8.50 13.03 -5.70
CA LEU A 32 -9.42 12.91 -6.84
C LEU A 32 -9.55 11.47 -7.37
N LEU A 33 -8.54 10.63 -7.11
CA LEU A 33 -8.49 9.22 -7.56
C LEU A 33 -8.89 8.24 -6.44
N ALA A 34 -8.99 8.72 -5.20
CA ALA A 34 -9.38 7.92 -4.05
C ALA A 34 -10.91 7.81 -4.00
N ASP A 35 -11.42 6.63 -4.38
CA ASP A 35 -12.85 6.31 -4.28
C ASP A 35 -13.25 6.02 -2.82
N TYR A 36 -14.54 6.22 -2.48
CA TYR A 36 -15.10 5.84 -1.18
C TYR A 36 -14.79 4.37 -0.82
N THR A 37 -14.77 3.49 -1.82
CA THR A 37 -14.46 2.08 -1.66
C THR A 37 -13.00 1.79 -1.27
N MET A 38 -12.07 2.73 -1.47
CA MET A 38 -10.67 2.59 -1.09
C MET A 38 -10.39 3.04 0.35
N ARG A 39 -11.39 3.64 1.02
CA ARG A 39 -11.27 4.04 2.42
C ARG A 39 -11.22 2.80 3.30
N ALA A 40 -10.18 2.72 4.14
CA ALA A 40 -10.03 1.64 5.11
C ALA A 40 -11.18 1.64 6.13
N ASP A 41 -11.66 2.82 6.53
CA ASP A 41 -12.69 3.05 7.55
C ASP A 41 -14.13 3.11 6.99
N ARG A 42 -14.36 2.61 5.77
CA ARG A 42 -15.67 2.74 5.09
C ARG A 42 -16.79 1.90 5.71
N ASP A 43 -16.45 0.84 6.42
CA ASP A 43 -17.38 -0.15 6.97
C ASP A 43 -16.90 -0.62 8.35
N ALA A 44 -17.52 -0.07 9.39
CA ALA A 44 -17.20 -0.39 10.77
C ALA A 44 -17.41 -1.88 11.12
N MET A 45 -18.30 -2.60 10.43
CA MET A 45 -18.51 -4.03 10.67
C MET A 45 -17.37 -4.85 10.08
N HIS A 46 -16.91 -4.48 8.88
CA HIS A 46 -15.73 -5.09 8.28
C HIS A 46 -14.47 -4.87 9.13
N ASP A 47 -14.30 -3.65 9.65
CA ASP A 47 -13.17 -3.31 10.52
C ASP A 47 -13.19 -4.13 11.82
N ALA A 48 -14.35 -4.20 12.49
CA ALA A 48 -14.52 -5.00 13.70
C ALA A 48 -14.22 -6.49 13.45
N MET A 49 -14.72 -7.05 12.34
CA MET A 49 -14.47 -8.44 11.97
C MET A 49 -12.99 -8.71 11.69
N SER A 50 -12.33 -7.79 10.98
CA SER A 50 -10.91 -7.92 10.63
C SER A 50 -10.03 -7.89 11.88
N GLU A 51 -10.32 -6.99 12.81
CA GLU A 51 -9.66 -6.93 14.12
C GLU A 51 -9.92 -8.23 14.92
N HIS A 52 -11.15 -8.75 14.94
CA HIS A 52 -11.46 -10.03 15.59
C HIS A 52 -10.63 -11.19 15.03
N ILE A 53 -10.50 -11.28 13.70
CA ILE A 53 -9.68 -12.30 13.04
C ILE A 53 -8.20 -12.12 13.38
N TYR A 54 -7.70 -10.88 13.34
CA TYR A 54 -6.31 -10.55 13.61
C TYR A 54 -5.89 -10.98 15.02
N PHE A 55 -6.65 -10.56 16.05
CA PHE A 55 -6.36 -10.94 17.45
C PHE A 55 -6.54 -12.44 17.70
N SER A 56 -7.50 -13.08 17.04
CA SER A 56 -7.71 -14.52 17.17
C SER A 56 -6.55 -15.33 16.58
N ARG A 57 -5.93 -14.85 15.51
CA ARG A 57 -4.85 -15.55 14.80
C ARG A 57 -3.48 -15.29 15.40
N GLU A 58 -3.23 -14.06 15.84
CA GLU A 58 -1.89 -13.64 16.26
C GLU A 58 -1.69 -13.72 17.78
N ALA A 59 -2.74 -14.13 18.53
CA ALA A 59 -2.75 -14.11 20.00
C ALA A 59 -2.25 -12.77 20.56
N SER A 60 -2.40 -11.69 19.80
CA SER A 60 -1.90 -10.37 20.14
C SER A 60 -2.83 -9.82 21.22
N SER A 61 -2.37 -9.90 22.46
CA SER A 61 -3.08 -9.36 23.60
C SER A 61 -3.13 -7.84 23.51
N GLY A 62 -4.22 -7.28 22.98
CA GLY A 62 -4.41 -5.83 22.95
C GLY A 62 -5.15 -5.33 21.72
N GLY A 63 -6.48 -5.40 21.77
CA GLY A 63 -7.35 -4.75 20.80
C GLY A 63 -7.29 -3.23 20.86
N ARG A 64 -7.60 -2.56 19.74
CA ARG A 64 -7.64 -1.09 19.63
C ARG A 64 -8.67 -0.40 20.56
N GLY A 65 -9.56 -1.12 21.24
CA GLY A 65 -10.59 -0.48 22.08
C GLY A 65 -11.36 -1.34 23.09
N VAL A 66 -11.14 -2.66 23.14
CA VAL A 66 -11.74 -3.54 24.16
C VAL A 66 -10.66 -4.44 24.73
N GLY A 67 -10.67 -4.58 26.05
CA GLY A 67 -9.62 -5.20 26.87
C GLY A 67 -8.87 -6.34 26.18
N ALA A 68 -7.57 -6.11 26.01
CA ALA A 68 -6.57 -7.10 25.67
C ALA A 68 -6.84 -8.44 26.38
N SER A 69 -7.07 -9.52 25.64
CA SER A 69 -7.04 -10.88 26.18
C SER A 69 -5.59 -11.35 26.31
N GLY A 70 -4.85 -10.75 27.23
CA GLY A 70 -3.56 -11.24 27.72
C GLY A 70 -3.38 -10.83 29.17
N CYS A 71 -2.52 -11.56 29.88
CA CYS A 71 -2.21 -11.32 31.29
C CYS A 71 -1.93 -9.82 31.51
N GLY A 72 -2.91 -9.10 32.08
CA GLY A 72 -2.98 -7.65 32.11
C GLY A 72 -1.95 -7.00 33.03
N CYS A 73 -0.68 -7.08 32.67
CA CYS A 73 0.39 -6.35 33.34
C CYS A 73 0.53 -4.98 32.67
N ASN A 74 -0.11 -3.99 33.29
CA ASN A 74 0.33 -2.59 33.25
C ASN A 74 1.44 -2.43 34.29
#